data_AF-A0A7C8Q229-F1
#
_entry.id   AF-A0A7C8Q229-F1
#
_cell.length_a   1.000
_cell.length_b   1.000
_cell.length_c   1.000
_cell.angle_alpha   90.00
_cell.angle_beta   90.00
_cell.angle_gamma   90.00
#
_symmetry.space_group_name_H-M   'P 1'
#
loop_
_entity.id
_entity.type
_entity.pdbx_description
1 polymer ?
#
loop_
_entity_poly.entity_id
_entity_poly.type
_entity_poly.pdbx_seq_one_letter_code
_entity_poly.pdbx_strand_id
1 'polypeptide(L)'
;MLNNPEYSDMTVYAGIQQTPFKLHRAVMCISSGFLKACCDSSSFKEGATKAVYLPDIEPEVFQKVVLWLYEEDYKYTWTNWNEDLKLIRAADLLKIEDLRANILNKPYCIRNADITFACSRFHQRLHRSFWETSL
;
A
#
# COMPACT_ATOMS: atom_id res chain seq x y z
N MET A 1 12.49 7.16 14.33
CA MET A 1 12.30 8.21 13.31
C MET A 1 10.83 8.53 13.04
N LEU A 2 9.89 7.59 13.18
CA LEU A 2 8.45 7.83 12.93
C LEU A 2 7.81 8.95 13.78
N ASN A 3 8.31 9.17 15.00
CA ASN A 3 7.74 10.15 15.95
C ASN A 3 8.41 11.53 15.95
N ASN A 4 9.39 11.81 15.08
CA ASN A 4 9.95 13.17 15.00
C ASN A 4 9.32 13.96 13.85
N PRO A 5 8.41 14.92 14.12
CA PRO A 5 7.78 15.72 13.08
C PRO A 5 8.73 16.71 12.39
N GLU A 6 9.94 16.95 12.95
CA GLU A 6 10.88 17.98 12.48
C GLU A 6 11.34 17.82 11.02
N TYR A 7 11.23 16.62 10.43
CA TYR A 7 11.66 16.36 9.05
C TYR A 7 10.56 15.75 8.17
N SER A 8 9.31 15.77 8.63
CA SER A 8 8.17 15.29 7.83
C SER A 8 7.91 16.22 6.64
N ASP A 9 8.24 15.76 5.43
CA ASP A 9 8.15 16.51 4.17
C ASP A 9 6.97 16.06 3.29
N MET A 10 6.16 15.12 3.78
CA MET A 10 4.98 14.58 3.10
C MET A 10 3.85 14.28 4.10
N THR A 11 2.62 14.54 3.69
CA THR A 11 1.41 14.13 4.41
C THR A 11 0.62 13.13 3.58
N VAL A 12 0.23 12.01 4.17
CA VAL A 12 -0.67 11.04 3.55
C VAL A 12 -1.99 11.04 4.32
N TYR A 13 -3.09 11.17 3.60
CA TYR A 13 -4.44 11.16 4.14
C TYR A 13 -5.06 9.79 3.85
N ALA A 14 -5.25 8.96 4.88
CA ALA A 14 -5.80 7.62 4.73
C ALA A 14 -7.30 7.58 5.07
N GLY A 15 -8.03 6.75 4.34
CA GLY A 15 -9.44 6.46 4.55
C GLY A 15 -10.38 7.57 4.10
N ILE A 16 -11.68 7.28 4.17
CA ILE A 16 -12.75 8.23 3.85
C ILE A 16 -12.68 9.47 4.73
N GLN A 17 -12.27 9.30 5.99
CA GLN A 17 -12.12 10.38 6.97
C GLN A 17 -10.86 11.22 6.76
N GLN A 18 -10.00 10.86 5.79
CA GLN A 18 -8.76 11.57 5.50
C GLN A 18 -7.91 11.79 6.76
N THR A 19 -7.63 10.70 7.49
CA THR A 19 -6.78 10.77 8.68
C THR A 19 -5.34 11.12 8.24
N PRO A 20 -4.74 12.21 8.76
CA PRO A 20 -3.42 12.66 8.31
C PRO A 20 -2.27 11.89 8.96
N PHE A 21 -1.32 11.47 8.14
CA PHE A 21 -0.05 10.85 8.54
C PHE A 21 1.11 11.68 8.01
N LYS A 22 1.92 12.25 8.90
CA LYS A 22 3.11 13.01 8.54
C LYS A 22 4.30 12.06 8.42
N LEU A 23 4.86 11.95 7.22
CA LEU A 23 5.87 10.96 6.85
C LEU A 23 7.04 11.62 6.12
N HIS A 24 8.14 10.87 6.00
CA HIS A 24 9.33 11.24 5.26
C HIS A 24 9.28 10.64 3.86
N ARG A 25 9.26 11.49 2.84
CA ARG A 25 9.23 11.14 1.42
C ARG A 25 10.37 10.20 1.06
N ALA A 26 11.58 10.44 1.61
CA ALA A 26 12.74 9.60 1.35
C ALA A 26 12.47 8.12 1.69
N VAL A 27 11.86 7.84 2.84
CA VAL A 27 11.50 6.48 3.25
C VAL A 27 10.41 5.92 2.32
N MET A 28 9.33 6.69 2.12
CA MET A 28 8.17 6.23 1.36
C MET A 28 8.50 5.94 -0.12
N CYS A 29 9.30 6.79 -0.78
CA CYS A 29 9.63 6.64 -2.20
C CYS A 29 10.64 5.51 -2.47
N ILE A 30 11.46 5.14 -1.48
CA ILE A 30 12.37 3.99 -1.61
C ILE A 30 11.56 2.70 -1.58
N SER A 31 10.59 2.61 -0.67
CA SER A 31 9.86 1.37 -0.41
C SER A 31 8.59 1.18 -1.25
N SER A 32 8.02 2.23 -1.82
CA SER A 32 6.76 2.18 -2.57
C SER A 32 6.92 2.74 -3.98
N GLY A 33 6.66 1.89 -4.99
CA GLY A 33 6.64 2.32 -6.38
C GLY A 33 5.47 3.28 -6.69
N PHE A 34 4.33 3.13 -6.00
CA PHE A 34 3.19 4.03 -6.16
C PHE A 34 3.51 5.43 -5.63
N LEU A 35 4.02 5.54 -4.41
CA LEU A 35 4.32 6.83 -3.79
C LEU A 35 5.48 7.53 -4.49
N LYS A 36 6.48 6.78 -4.98
CA LYS A 36 7.50 7.30 -5.88
C LYS A 36 6.88 7.93 -7.14
N ALA A 37 6.00 7.21 -7.83
CA ALA A 37 5.32 7.74 -9.02
C ALA A 37 4.46 8.97 -8.70
N CYS A 38 3.79 9.01 -7.53
CA CYS A 38 3.08 10.20 -7.08
C CYS A 38 4.01 11.39 -6.89
N CYS A 39 5.19 11.19 -6.27
CA CYS A 39 6.17 12.26 -6.04
C CYS A 39 6.90 12.70 -7.33
N ASP A 40 7.12 11.81 -8.28
CA ASP A 40 7.77 12.11 -9.57
C ASP A 40 6.80 12.75 -10.58
N SER A 41 5.49 12.59 -10.37
CA SER A 41 4.47 13.21 -11.22
C SER A 41 4.52 14.74 -11.14
N SER A 42 4.34 15.43 -12.28
CA SER A 42 4.33 16.90 -12.34
C SER A 42 3.23 17.57 -11.50
N SER A 43 2.26 16.78 -11.01
CA SER A 43 1.23 17.16 -10.04
C SER A 43 1.79 17.38 -8.62
N PHE A 44 2.96 16.83 -8.32
CA PHE A 44 3.71 17.04 -7.08
C PHE A 44 4.79 18.13 -7.25
N LYS A 45 4.57 19.10 -8.14
CA LYS A 45 5.51 20.21 -8.36
C LYS A 45 5.55 21.15 -7.15
N GLU A 46 6.63 21.02 -6.39
CA GLU A 46 7.39 22.02 -5.60
C GLU A 46 6.70 22.95 -4.59
N GLY A 47 5.39 22.95 -4.40
CA GLY A 47 4.81 23.81 -3.37
C GLY A 47 3.31 23.72 -3.09
N ALA A 48 2.49 23.16 -3.99
CA ALA A 48 1.04 23.30 -3.86
C ALA A 48 0.38 22.24 -2.96
N THR A 49 0.80 20.98 -3.01
CA THR A 49 0.16 19.93 -2.20
C THR A 49 1.13 18.78 -1.95
N LYS A 50 1.84 18.84 -0.81
CA LYS A 50 2.66 17.75 -0.25
C LYS A 50 1.76 16.62 0.32
N ALA A 51 0.65 16.33 -0.35
CA ALA A 51 -0.48 15.56 0.17
C ALA A 51 -0.82 14.43 -0.80
N VAL A 52 -0.87 13.19 -0.30
CA VAL A 52 -1.42 12.04 -1.04
C VAL A 52 -2.68 11.56 -0.34
N TYR A 53 -3.74 11.30 -1.11
CA TYR A 53 -5.03 10.85 -0.59
C TYR A 53 -5.23 9.38 -0.94
N LEU A 54 -5.52 8.55 0.06
CA LEU A 54 -5.72 7.11 -0.04
C LEU A 54 -7.09 6.74 0.56
N PRO A 55 -8.21 7.05 -0.13
CA PRO A 55 -9.56 6.81 0.39
C PRO A 55 -9.88 5.31 0.57
N ASP A 56 -9.23 4.45 -0.21
CA ASP A 56 -9.48 3.00 -0.24
C ASP A 56 -8.76 2.23 0.88
N ILE A 57 -7.84 2.87 1.61
CA ILE A 57 -7.08 2.24 2.70
C ILE A 57 -7.58 2.80 4.03
N GLU A 58 -8.06 1.93 4.90
CA GLU A 58 -8.44 2.30 6.27
C GLU A 58 -7.23 2.84 7.05
N PRO A 59 -7.39 3.89 7.90
CA PRO A 59 -6.27 4.48 8.65
C PRO A 59 -5.47 3.48 9.48
N GLU A 60 -6.15 2.52 10.10
CA GLU A 60 -5.52 1.48 10.93
C GLU A 60 -4.63 0.54 10.10
N VAL A 61 -5.06 0.23 8.87
CA VAL A 61 -4.29 -0.60 7.93
C VAL A 61 -3.08 0.19 7.44
N PHE A 62 -3.27 1.46 7.08
CA PHE A 62 -2.18 2.33 6.65
C PHE A 62 -1.13 2.52 7.76
N GLN A 63 -1.56 2.63 9.02
CA GLN A 63 -0.65 2.69 10.16
C GLN A 63 0.27 1.46 10.25
N LYS A 64 -0.26 0.25 10.02
CA LYS A 64 0.56 -0.98 9.99
C LYS A 64 1.57 -0.96 8.85
N VAL A 65 1.17 -0.48 7.67
CA VAL A 65 2.09 -0.30 6.53
C VAL A 65 3.21 0.67 6.90
N VAL A 66 2.86 1.82 7.48
CA VAL A 66 3.84 2.83 7.93
C VAL A 66 4.78 2.25 8.98
N LEU A 67 4.29 1.51 9.97
CA LEU A 67 5.14 0.85 10.96
C LEU A 67 6.14 -0.09 10.28
N TRP A 68 5.69 -0.92 9.35
CA TRP A 68 6.57 -1.80 8.59
C TRP A 68 7.62 -1.04 7.76
N LEU A 69 7.26 0.10 7.18
CA LEU A 69 8.18 0.92 6.39
C LEU A 69 9.30 1.56 7.22
N TYR A 70 9.05 1.83 8.51
CA TYR A 70 10.04 2.41 9.41
C TYR A 70 10.75 1.37 10.27
N GLU A 71 10.13 0.21 10.48
CA GLU A 71 10.64 -0.91 11.25
C GLU A 71 10.62 -2.15 10.35
N GLU A 72 11.77 -2.44 9.71
CA GLU A 72 11.95 -3.62 8.85
C GLU A 72 11.59 -4.95 9.58
N ASP A 73 11.60 -4.93 10.91
CA ASP A 73 11.27 -6.04 11.81
C ASP A 73 9.85 -5.98 12.41
N TYR A 74 8.92 -5.21 11.82
CA TYR A 74 7.54 -5.19 12.31
C TYR A 74 6.96 -6.61 12.31
N LYS A 75 6.81 -7.17 13.51
CA LYS A 75 6.29 -8.53 13.72
C LYS A 75 4.79 -8.54 13.52
N TYR A 76 4.38 -8.57 12.26
CA TYR A 76 2.98 -8.77 11.91
C TYR A 76 2.50 -10.12 12.45
N THR A 77 1.52 -10.07 13.35
CA THR A 77 0.76 -11.23 13.83
C THR A 77 -0.54 -11.30 13.05
N TRP A 78 -0.78 -12.44 12.41
CA TRP A 78 -2.07 -12.77 11.80
C TRP A 78 -3.17 -12.63 12.83
N THR A 79 -4.21 -11.84 12.51
CA THR A 79 -5.36 -11.65 13.41
C THR A 79 -6.57 -12.39 12.87
N ASN A 80 -7.07 -11.94 11.71
CA ASN A 80 -8.17 -12.57 11.00
C ASN A 80 -8.05 -12.30 9.49
N TRP A 81 -8.62 -13.22 8.70
CA TRP A 81 -8.56 -13.19 7.24
C TRP A 81 -8.99 -11.84 6.64
N ASN A 82 -10.00 -11.17 7.20
CA ASN A 82 -10.46 -9.90 6.67
C ASN A 82 -9.42 -8.78 6.86
N GLU A 83 -8.84 -8.67 8.05
CA GLU A 83 -7.80 -7.68 8.37
C GLU A 83 -6.50 -7.96 7.60
N ASP A 84 -6.13 -9.24 7.49
CA ASP A 84 -4.96 -9.66 6.73
C ASP A 84 -5.13 -9.33 5.23
N LEU A 85 -6.31 -9.61 4.67
CA LEU A 85 -6.63 -9.26 3.29
C LEU A 85 -6.58 -7.76 3.03
N LYS A 86 -7.05 -6.93 3.98
CA LYS A 86 -6.96 -5.47 3.84
C LYS A 86 -5.50 -5.02 3.76
N LEU A 87 -4.63 -5.59 4.60
CA LEU A 87 -3.20 -5.26 4.58
C LEU A 87 -2.53 -5.71 3.27
N ILE A 88 -2.84 -6.92 2.78
CA ILE A 88 -2.34 -7.41 1.49
C ILE A 88 -2.80 -6.48 0.35
N ARG A 89 -4.08 -6.10 0.33
CA ARG A 89 -4.63 -5.17 -0.67
C ARG A 89 -3.94 -3.80 -0.61
N ALA A 90 -3.66 -3.30 0.59
CA ALA A 90 -2.94 -2.05 0.77
C ALA A 90 -1.50 -2.16 0.25
N ALA A 91 -0.81 -3.27 0.50
CA ALA A 91 0.54 -3.52 -0.03
C ALA A 91 0.57 -3.58 -1.56
N ASP A 92 -0.41 -4.26 -2.17
CA ASP A 92 -0.59 -4.31 -3.63
C ASP A 92 -0.87 -2.92 -4.22
N LEU A 93 -1.80 -2.17 -3.62
CA LEU A 93 -2.17 -0.82 -4.09
C LEU A 93 -0.97 0.14 -4.02
N LEU A 94 -0.23 0.08 -2.92
CA LEU A 94 0.96 0.90 -2.71
C LEU A 94 2.20 0.36 -3.44
N LYS A 95 2.11 -0.80 -4.10
CA LYS A 95 3.24 -1.46 -4.79
C LYS A 95 4.45 -1.63 -3.87
N ILE A 96 4.23 -2.16 -2.66
CA ILE A 96 5.26 -2.49 -1.68
C ILE A 96 5.50 -4.00 -1.74
N GLU A 97 6.37 -4.42 -2.66
CA GLU A 97 6.63 -5.82 -2.98
C GLU A 97 7.19 -6.60 -1.78
N ASP A 98 8.09 -5.99 -1.02
CA ASP A 98 8.74 -6.61 0.12
C ASP A 98 7.75 -6.90 1.26
N LEU A 99 6.82 -5.98 1.54
CA LEU A 99 5.75 -6.18 2.51
C LEU A 99 4.84 -7.35 2.08
N ARG A 100 4.44 -7.36 0.80
CA ARG A 100 3.60 -8.42 0.25
C ARG A 100 4.31 -9.77 0.34
N ALA A 101 5.57 -9.85 -0.06
CA ALA A 101 6.37 -11.06 0.02
C ALA A 101 6.55 -11.52 1.47
N ASN A 102 6.80 -10.61 2.41
CA ASN A 102 6.93 -10.93 3.83
C ASN A 102 5.64 -11.53 4.40
N ILE A 103 4.49 -10.94 4.07
CA ILE A 103 3.18 -11.44 4.48
C ILE A 103 2.99 -12.85 3.90
N LEU A 104 3.14 -13.03 2.58
CA LEU A 104 2.87 -14.33 1.91
C LEU A 104 3.86 -15.45 2.29
N ASN A 105 5.12 -15.12 2.58
CA ASN A 105 6.14 -16.11 2.93
C ASN A 105 6.03 -16.64 4.37
N LYS A 106 5.15 -16.09 5.22
CA LYS A 106 4.96 -16.65 6.56
C LYS A 106 4.24 -18.02 6.48
N PRO A 107 4.71 -19.04 7.21
CA PRO A 107 4.26 -20.44 7.11
C PRO A 107 2.78 -20.68 7.47
N TYR A 108 2.04 -19.64 7.87
CA TYR A 108 0.61 -19.70 8.17
C TYR A 108 -0.29 -19.33 6.98
N CYS A 109 0.21 -18.67 5.93
CA CYS A 109 -0.57 -18.36 4.71
C CYS A 109 -0.90 -19.60 3.87
N ILE A 110 -0.12 -20.68 4.03
CA ILE A 110 -0.20 -21.86 3.16
C ILE A 110 -1.15 -22.93 3.73
N ARG A 111 -1.74 -22.73 4.92
CA ARG A 111 -2.63 -23.75 5.52
C ARG A 111 -4.14 -23.53 5.35
N ASN A 112 -4.60 -22.38 4.88
CA ASN A 112 -5.98 -22.20 4.47
C ASN A 112 -6.01 -21.82 2.99
N ALA A 113 -6.30 -22.81 2.16
CA ALA A 113 -6.58 -22.68 0.75
C ALA A 113 -7.58 -21.53 0.51
N ASP A 114 -7.17 -20.46 -0.19
CA ASP A 114 -8.07 -19.52 -0.92
C ASP A 114 -7.34 -18.35 -1.63
N ILE A 115 -6.01 -18.20 -1.51
CA ILE A 115 -5.29 -17.09 -2.19
C ILE A 115 -5.12 -17.32 -3.71
N THR A 116 -5.13 -18.58 -4.18
CA THR A 116 -5.04 -18.90 -5.62
C THR A 116 -6.28 -18.44 -6.41
N PHE A 117 -7.42 -18.21 -5.74
CA PHE A 117 -8.65 -17.73 -6.38
C PHE A 117 -8.73 -16.20 -6.53
N ALA A 118 -8.01 -15.43 -5.72
CA ALA A 118 -8.03 -13.96 -5.80
C ALA A 118 -7.08 -13.43 -6.89
N CYS A 119 -5.91 -14.05 -7.06
CA CYS A 119 -4.92 -13.62 -8.05
C CYS A 119 -5.33 -13.96 -9.50
N SER A 120 -6.08 -15.05 -9.69
CA SER A 120 -6.55 -15.49 -11.02
C SER A 120 -7.71 -14.65 -11.57
N ARG A 121 -8.50 -13.98 -10.72
CA ARG A 121 -9.68 -13.21 -11.16
C ARG A 121 -9.42 -11.75 -11.49
N PHE A 122 -8.35 -11.15 -10.98
CA PHE A 122 -7.99 -9.77 -11.34
C PHE A 122 -7.26 -9.69 -12.68
N HIS A 123 -6.53 -10.74 -13.08
CA HIS A 123 -5.81 -10.79 -14.34
C HIS A 123 -6.68 -11.14 -15.57
N GLN A 124 -7.88 -11.73 -15.38
CA GLN A 124 -8.75 -12.09 -16.51
C GLN A 124 -9.79 -11.03 -16.89
N ARG A 125 -9.99 -9.97 -16.08
CA ARG A 125 -11.03 -8.97 -16.34
C ARG A 125 -10.55 -7.74 -17.14
N LEU A 126 -9.25 -7.58 -17.35
CA LEU A 126 -8.70 -6.49 -18.18
C LEU A 126 -8.30 -6.94 -19.61
N HIS A 127 -8.26 -8.24 -19.91
CA HIS A 127 -7.87 -8.73 -21.24
C HIS A 127 -9.06 -9.02 -22.19
N ARG A 128 -10.30 -8.85 -21.72
CA ARG A 128 -11.51 -9.14 -22.53
C ARG A 128 -12.20 -7.90 -23.12
N SER A 129 -11.74 -6.69 -22.81
CA SER A 129 -12.34 -5.45 -23.36
C SER A 129 -11.52 -4.79 -24.47
N PHE A 130 -10.46 -5.44 -24.95
CA PHE A 130 -9.54 -4.86 -25.96
C PHE A 130 -9.47 -5.63 -27.29
N TRP A 131 -10.30 -6.68 -27.48
CA TRP A 131 -10.28 -7.51 -28.71
C TRP A 131 -11.67 -7.81 -29.32
N GLU A 132 -12.72 -7.03 -29.03
CA GLU A 132 -14.05 -7.20 -29.64
C GLU A 132 -14.53 -5.99 -30.49
N THR A 133 -13.62 -5.16 -30.99
CA THR A 133 -13.94 -4.10 -31.97
C THR A 133 -13.00 -4.05 -33.16
N SER A 134 -12.62 -5.23 -33.68
CA SER A 134 -12.02 -5.35 -35.01
C SER A 134 -12.43 -6.67 -35.63
N LEU A 135 -13.66 -6.72 -36.15
CA LEU A 135 -14.08 -7.38 -37.39
C LEU A 135 -15.52 -6.97 -37.71
#